data_AF-M6R6H3-F1
#
_entry.id   AF-M6R6H3-F1
#
_cell.length_a   1.000
_cell.length_b   1.000
_cell.length_c   1.000
_cell.angle_alpha   90.00
_cell.angle_beta   90.00
_cell.angle_gamma   90.00
#
_symmetry.space_group_name_H-M   'P 1'
#
loop_
_entity.id
_entity.type
_entity.pdbx_description
1 polymer ?
#
loop_
_entity_poly.entity_id
_entity_poly.type
_entity_poly.pdbx_seq_one_letter_code
_entity_poly.pdbx_strand_id
1 'polypeptide(L)'
;MVELLVNRIKKLPPRTQETLKLASCIGSNFDLAIQAKILGATLKETAEALMETMQEELIVPIGDNYRLVDSMVEIEKNQDKNFQIAKSIQFRFQHDRVQQASYELLNDDQKQSLRLQIGRILLENLNEKTLEDSIFDVVNHLNTGSTLITDNSEKRKLLQLNLQAAQKAKLSAAYKPSKLYCLQAKELLSSLCKSEKDCWNQEYDLSYAVHKELAEVLYLNGDFEESQETIQDILKQAKTPVEQAEAYNLLMIEYSAQGKYDLAMPTVIKALKPLGIELPTSGFDKVVKKRTRRSQKKS
;
A
#
# COMPACT_ATOMS: atom_id res chain seq x y z
N MET A 1 -24.78 15.19 -17.45
CA MET A 1 -24.43 16.22 -16.43
C MET A 1 -22.91 16.35 -16.27
N VAL A 2 -22.15 15.26 -16.17
CA VAL A 2 -20.67 15.31 -16.15
C VAL A 2 -20.10 15.98 -17.41
N GLU A 3 -20.66 15.68 -18.59
CA GLU A 3 -20.24 16.28 -19.88
C GLU A 3 -20.35 17.83 -19.93
N LEU A 4 -21.30 18.43 -19.21
CA LEU A 4 -21.41 19.89 -19.09
C LEU A 4 -20.28 20.46 -18.22
N LEU A 5 -19.90 19.78 -17.14
CA LEU A 5 -18.77 20.16 -16.29
C LEU A 5 -17.45 20.02 -17.04
N VAL A 6 -17.27 18.94 -17.81
CA VAL A 6 -16.12 18.74 -18.69
C VAL A 6 -15.97 19.91 -19.66
N ASN A 7 -17.06 20.33 -20.30
CA ASN A 7 -17.03 21.48 -21.21
C ASN A 7 -16.76 22.81 -20.50
N ARG A 8 -17.21 22.97 -19.25
CA ARG A 8 -16.89 24.15 -18.43
C ARG A 8 -15.39 24.19 -18.09
N ILE A 9 -14.84 23.07 -17.64
CA ILE A 9 -13.41 22.96 -17.33
C ILE A 9 -12.56 23.21 -18.58
N LYS A 10 -12.92 22.67 -19.74
CA LYS A 10 -12.19 22.88 -21.01
C LYS A 10 -12.12 24.35 -21.46
N LYS A 11 -12.99 25.23 -20.97
CA LYS A 11 -12.98 26.67 -21.29
C LYS A 11 -12.04 27.47 -20.39
N LEU A 12 -11.55 26.89 -19.30
CA LEU A 12 -10.59 27.53 -18.40
C LEU A 12 -9.21 27.68 -19.06
N PRO A 13 -8.36 28.59 -18.58
CA PRO A 13 -6.97 28.65 -19.00
C PRO A 13 -6.26 27.29 -18.80
N PRO A 14 -5.27 26.93 -19.66
CA PRO A 14 -4.59 25.64 -19.59
C PRO A 14 -4.04 25.33 -18.19
N ARG A 15 -3.46 26.32 -17.51
CA ARG A 15 -2.90 26.15 -16.17
C ARG A 15 -3.95 25.79 -15.12
N THR A 16 -5.11 26.40 -15.23
CA THR A 16 -6.28 26.19 -14.36
C THR A 16 -6.86 24.79 -14.57
N GLN A 17 -6.88 24.32 -15.82
CA GLN A 17 -7.23 22.93 -16.13
C GLN A 17 -6.24 21.93 -15.53
N GLU A 18 -4.92 22.17 -15.69
CA GLU A 18 -3.88 21.31 -15.11
C GLU A 18 -4.01 21.20 -13.58
N THR A 19 -4.26 22.33 -12.92
CA THR A 19 -4.45 22.42 -11.47
C THR A 19 -5.64 21.56 -11.02
N LEU A 20 -6.78 21.64 -11.69
CA LEU A 20 -7.95 20.79 -11.38
C LEU A 20 -7.71 19.31 -11.66
N LYS A 21 -7.04 18.98 -12.76
CA LYS A 21 -6.69 17.60 -13.10
C LYS A 21 -5.79 17.00 -12.02
N LEU A 22 -4.77 17.75 -11.58
CA LEU A 22 -3.91 17.33 -10.47
C LEU A 22 -4.69 17.15 -9.18
N ALA A 23 -5.47 18.16 -8.79
CA ALA A 23 -6.32 18.11 -7.60
C ALA A 23 -7.19 16.84 -7.59
N SER A 24 -7.75 16.47 -8.75
CA SER A 24 -8.59 15.29 -8.88
C SER A 24 -7.86 13.97 -8.62
N CYS A 25 -6.56 13.93 -8.89
CA CYS A 25 -5.69 12.81 -8.57
C CYS A 25 -5.28 12.77 -7.10
N ILE A 26 -5.20 13.90 -6.40
CA ILE A 26 -4.86 13.97 -4.97
C ILE A 26 -6.03 13.46 -4.13
N GLY A 27 -7.24 13.98 -4.36
CA GLY A 27 -8.42 13.63 -3.59
C GLY A 27 -9.48 14.72 -3.58
N SER A 28 -10.48 14.55 -2.71
CA SER A 28 -11.55 15.55 -2.55
C SER A 28 -11.05 16.84 -1.88
N ASN A 29 -10.02 16.74 -1.04
CA ASN A 29 -9.36 17.84 -0.35
C ASN A 29 -7.87 17.88 -0.72
N PHE A 30 -7.30 19.08 -0.83
CA PHE A 30 -5.91 19.28 -1.22
C PHE A 30 -5.38 20.64 -0.75
N ASP A 31 -4.06 20.76 -0.56
CA ASP A 31 -3.40 22.02 -0.16
C ASP A 31 -2.60 22.66 -1.30
N LEU A 32 -2.42 23.99 -1.19
CA LEU A 32 -1.72 24.81 -2.18
C LEU A 32 -0.25 24.39 -2.35
N ALA A 33 0.44 24.06 -1.25
CA ALA A 33 1.87 23.77 -1.28
C ALA A 33 2.18 22.48 -2.04
N ILE A 34 1.43 21.41 -1.78
CA ILE A 34 1.55 20.13 -2.49
C ILE A 34 1.22 20.31 -3.98
N GLN A 35 0.16 21.04 -4.31
CA GLN A 35 -0.19 21.31 -5.70
C GLN A 35 0.91 22.04 -6.46
N ALA A 36 1.44 23.13 -5.89
CA ALA A 36 2.52 23.89 -6.52
C ALA A 36 3.78 23.04 -6.72
N LYS A 37 4.15 22.22 -5.71
CA LYS A 37 5.30 21.31 -5.78
C LYS A 37 5.15 20.28 -6.90
N ILE A 38 3.95 19.70 -7.08
CA ILE A 38 3.71 18.69 -8.13
C ILE A 38 3.65 19.35 -9.52
N LEU A 39 3.03 20.53 -9.66
CA LEU A 39 2.95 21.24 -10.94
C LEU A 39 4.28 21.88 -11.37
N GLY A 40 5.31 21.85 -10.51
CA GLY A 40 6.55 22.61 -10.72
C GLY A 40 6.30 24.11 -10.87
N ALA A 41 5.26 24.63 -10.20
CA ALA A 41 4.82 26.02 -10.27
C ALA A 41 5.35 26.83 -9.10
N THR A 42 5.30 28.16 -9.22
CA THR A 42 5.34 29.03 -8.04
C THR A 42 4.04 28.91 -7.24
N LEU A 43 4.12 29.18 -5.92
CA LEU A 43 2.94 29.22 -5.05
C LEU A 43 1.91 30.23 -5.56
N LYS A 44 2.36 31.36 -6.11
CA LYS A 44 1.51 32.42 -6.63
C LYS A 44 0.75 31.98 -7.88
N GLU A 45 1.43 31.41 -8.87
CA GLU A 45 0.77 30.90 -10.09
C GLU A 45 -0.27 29.82 -9.76
N THR A 46 0.03 28.91 -8.82
CA THR A 46 -0.94 27.90 -8.39
C THR A 46 -2.11 28.53 -7.64
N ALA A 47 -1.87 29.53 -6.78
CA ALA A 47 -2.93 30.22 -6.06
C ALA A 47 -3.86 30.99 -7.00
N GLU A 48 -3.31 31.70 -7.99
CA GLU A 48 -4.08 32.39 -9.03
C GLU A 48 -4.98 31.42 -9.80
N ALA A 49 -4.42 30.29 -10.25
CA ALA A 49 -5.20 29.24 -10.90
C ALA A 49 -6.32 28.67 -10.00
N LEU A 50 -6.05 28.43 -8.71
CA LEU A 50 -7.06 27.96 -7.77
C LEU A 50 -8.15 29.02 -7.52
N MET A 51 -7.81 30.30 -7.45
CA MET A 51 -8.79 31.38 -7.33
C MET A 51 -9.71 31.47 -8.54
N GLU A 52 -9.21 31.26 -9.77
CA GLU A 52 -10.07 31.17 -10.95
C GLU A 52 -11.07 30.01 -10.86
N THR A 53 -10.62 28.85 -10.36
CA THR A 53 -11.54 27.70 -10.16
C THR A 53 -12.58 27.94 -9.07
N MET A 54 -12.29 28.78 -8.08
CA MET A 54 -13.26 29.22 -7.08
C MET A 54 -14.31 30.17 -7.67
N GLN A 55 -13.90 31.11 -8.52
CA GLN A 55 -14.83 32.03 -9.22
C GLN A 55 -15.83 31.27 -10.10
N GLU A 56 -15.39 30.14 -10.66
CA GLU A 56 -16.23 29.23 -11.43
C GLU A 56 -17.00 28.21 -10.56
N GLU A 57 -16.99 28.35 -9.23
CA GLU A 57 -17.70 27.49 -8.27
C GLU A 57 -17.35 25.99 -8.40
N LEU A 58 -16.15 25.67 -8.89
CA LEU A 58 -15.68 24.29 -9.09
C LEU A 58 -15.06 23.72 -7.81
N ILE A 59 -14.41 24.57 -7.03
CA ILE A 59 -13.81 24.26 -5.73
C ILE A 59 -14.22 25.32 -4.71
N VAL A 60 -14.05 25.00 -3.44
CA VAL A 60 -14.21 25.94 -2.33
C VAL A 60 -13.06 25.83 -1.33
N PRO A 61 -12.67 26.94 -0.69
CA PRO A 61 -11.65 26.92 0.35
C PRO A 61 -12.18 26.23 1.61
N ILE A 62 -11.27 25.60 2.36
CA ILE A 62 -11.53 25.09 3.70
C ILE A 62 -10.97 26.11 4.70
N GLY A 63 -11.86 26.84 5.37
CA GLY A 63 -11.50 27.93 6.27
C GLY A 63 -11.08 29.21 5.53
N ASP A 64 -10.49 30.15 6.28
CA ASP A 64 -10.17 31.50 5.77
C ASP A 64 -8.69 31.69 5.38
N ASN A 65 -7.85 30.65 5.55
CA ASN A 65 -6.40 30.74 5.29
C ASN A 65 -6.07 31.06 3.84
N TYR A 66 -6.96 30.81 2.89
CA TYR A 66 -6.78 31.17 1.48
C TYR A 66 -6.55 32.69 1.27
N ARG A 67 -6.98 33.53 2.22
CA ARG A 67 -6.71 34.99 2.20
C ARG A 67 -5.26 35.34 2.51
N LEU A 68 -4.47 34.39 3.01
CA LEU A 68 -3.06 34.60 3.32
C LEU A 68 -2.17 34.55 2.08
N VAL A 69 -2.70 34.20 0.90
CA VAL A 69 -1.94 34.20 -0.37
C VAL A 69 -1.26 35.55 -0.60
N ASP A 70 -1.96 36.66 -0.40
CA ASP A 70 -1.42 38.02 -0.59
C ASP A 70 -0.30 38.38 0.40
N SER A 71 -0.20 37.65 1.51
CA SER A 71 0.85 37.85 2.51
C SER A 71 2.15 37.11 2.19
N MET A 72 2.15 36.24 1.17
CA MET A 72 3.33 35.50 0.73
C MET A 72 4.24 36.42 -0.08
N VAL A 73 5.48 36.59 0.40
CA VAL A 73 6.49 37.42 -0.28
C VAL A 73 7.50 36.50 -0.98
N GLU A 74 7.60 36.57 -2.31
CA GLU A 74 8.50 35.76 -3.13
C GLU A 74 9.97 36.21 -3.05
N ILE A 75 10.58 36.02 -1.88
CA ILE A 75 12.03 36.21 -1.67
C ILE A 75 12.59 34.93 -1.07
N GLU A 76 13.80 34.50 -1.49
CA GLU A 76 14.44 33.23 -1.06
C GLU A 76 14.40 33.03 0.47
N LYS A 77 14.66 34.09 1.25
CA LYS A 77 14.65 34.05 2.72
C LYS A 77 13.31 33.64 3.34
N ASN A 78 12.20 33.74 2.60
CA ASN A 78 10.86 33.42 3.08
C ASN A 78 10.33 32.09 2.51
N GLN A 79 11.10 31.32 1.74
CA GLN A 79 10.61 30.09 1.10
C GLN A 79 10.01 29.11 2.10
N ASP A 80 10.70 28.80 3.19
CA ASP A 80 10.20 27.89 4.23
C ASP A 80 8.91 28.41 4.88
N LYS A 81 8.87 29.71 5.19
CA LYS A 81 7.68 30.35 5.80
C LYS A 81 6.48 30.31 4.84
N ASN A 82 6.69 30.68 3.57
CA ASN A 82 5.63 30.67 2.56
C ASN A 82 5.13 29.24 2.30
N PHE A 83 6.02 28.25 2.30
CA PHE A 83 5.63 26.85 2.15
C PHE A 83 4.74 26.39 3.31
N GLN A 84 5.08 26.74 4.56
CA GLN A 84 4.23 26.40 5.72
C GLN A 84 2.87 27.11 5.68
N ILE A 85 2.83 28.38 5.27
CA ILE A 85 1.55 29.08 5.08
C ILE A 85 0.74 28.39 3.99
N ALA A 86 1.33 28.12 2.82
CA ALA A 86 0.66 27.46 1.71
C ALA A 86 0.12 26.06 2.06
N LYS A 87 0.84 25.30 2.90
CA LYS A 87 0.37 24.00 3.39
C LYS A 87 -0.89 24.11 4.27
N SER A 88 -1.09 25.25 4.93
CA SER A 88 -2.30 25.55 5.70
C SER A 88 -3.48 26.04 4.85
N ILE A 89 -3.24 26.35 3.57
CA ILE A 89 -4.28 26.77 2.63
C ILE A 89 -4.83 25.53 1.94
N GLN A 90 -6.04 25.16 2.34
CA GLN A 90 -6.72 23.97 1.84
C GLN A 90 -7.96 24.32 1.03
N PHE A 91 -8.24 23.49 0.04
CA PHE A 91 -9.43 23.56 -0.78
C PHE A 91 -10.06 22.17 -0.89
N ARG A 92 -11.30 22.16 -1.35
CA ARG A 92 -12.02 20.95 -1.74
C ARG A 92 -12.84 21.15 -2.99
N PHE A 93 -13.10 20.07 -3.71
CA PHE A 93 -14.10 20.12 -4.78
C PHE A 93 -15.47 20.50 -4.23
N GLN A 94 -16.18 21.37 -4.95
CA GLN A 94 -17.53 21.78 -4.56
C GLN A 94 -18.47 20.56 -4.56
N HIS A 95 -18.28 19.67 -5.53
CA HIS A 95 -18.99 18.39 -5.65
C HIS A 95 -18.08 17.30 -6.21
N ASP A 96 -18.34 16.04 -5.83
CA ASP A 96 -17.65 14.85 -6.36
C ASP A 96 -17.69 14.76 -7.89
N ARG A 97 -18.76 15.29 -8.51
CA ARG A 97 -18.90 15.32 -9.98
C ARG A 97 -17.89 16.24 -10.66
N VAL A 98 -17.43 17.31 -9.97
CA VAL A 98 -16.38 18.18 -10.49
C VAL A 98 -15.06 17.43 -10.47
N GLN A 99 -14.74 16.76 -9.35
CA GLN A 99 -13.57 15.89 -9.25
C GLN A 99 -13.57 14.84 -10.36
N GLN A 100 -14.69 14.16 -10.56
CA GLN A 100 -14.84 13.16 -11.61
C GLN A 100 -14.62 13.76 -13.01
N ALA A 101 -15.26 14.89 -13.33
CA ALA A 101 -15.09 15.56 -14.62
C ALA A 101 -13.63 15.99 -14.86
N SER A 102 -12.93 16.48 -13.82
CA SER A 102 -11.51 16.82 -13.89
C SER A 102 -10.64 15.58 -14.12
N TYR A 103 -10.95 14.47 -13.45
CA TYR A 103 -10.21 13.22 -13.58
C TYR A 103 -10.40 12.56 -14.96
N GLU A 104 -11.60 12.67 -15.55
CA GLU A 104 -11.91 12.16 -16.89
C GLU A 104 -11.19 12.92 -18.02
N LEU A 105 -10.68 14.13 -17.75
CA LEU A 105 -9.87 14.88 -18.70
C LEU A 105 -8.41 14.37 -18.81
N LEU A 106 -8.01 13.44 -17.94
CA LEU A 106 -6.72 12.77 -18.00
C LEU A 106 -6.85 11.48 -18.81
N ASN A 107 -5.91 11.24 -19.70
CA ASN A 107 -5.73 9.90 -20.26
C ASN A 107 -5.05 8.97 -19.22
N ASP A 108 -4.99 7.67 -19.51
CA ASP A 108 -4.49 6.70 -18.53
C ASP A 108 -2.99 6.87 -18.23
N ASP A 109 -2.17 7.21 -19.23
CA ASP A 109 -0.73 7.50 -19.03
C ASP A 109 -0.53 8.71 -18.10
N GLN A 110 -1.34 9.76 -18.27
CA GLN A 110 -1.32 10.94 -17.42
C GLN A 110 -1.76 10.59 -15.99
N LYS A 111 -2.80 9.77 -15.80
CA LYS A 111 -3.23 9.32 -14.47
C LYS A 111 -2.12 8.55 -13.76
N GLN A 112 -1.46 7.62 -14.45
CA GLN A 112 -0.37 6.82 -13.89
C GLN A 112 0.82 7.69 -13.49
N SER A 113 1.28 8.55 -14.40
CA SER A 113 2.42 9.45 -14.17
C SER A 113 2.14 10.41 -13.00
N LEU A 114 0.96 11.02 -12.97
CA LEU A 114 0.60 11.99 -11.94
C LEU A 114 0.44 11.33 -10.57
N ARG A 115 -0.19 10.15 -10.49
CA ARG A 115 -0.32 9.41 -9.23
C ARG A 115 1.04 8.95 -8.71
N LEU A 116 1.95 8.51 -9.58
CA LEU A 116 3.31 8.20 -9.16
C LEU A 116 4.01 9.43 -8.57
N GLN A 117 3.90 10.59 -9.23
CA GLN A 117 4.49 11.84 -8.75
C GLN A 117 3.91 12.29 -7.40
N ILE A 118 2.58 12.19 -7.23
CA ILE A 118 1.90 12.44 -5.95
C ILE A 118 2.47 11.50 -4.87
N GLY A 119 2.52 10.19 -5.14
CA GLY A 119 3.02 9.21 -4.17
C GLY A 119 4.46 9.48 -3.73
N ARG A 120 5.34 9.87 -4.66
CA ARG A 120 6.73 10.26 -4.37
C ARG A 120 6.80 11.49 -3.46
N ILE A 121 6.03 12.53 -3.79
CA ILE A 121 6.01 13.77 -3.00
C ILE A 121 5.41 13.56 -1.61
N LEU A 122 4.39 12.71 -1.48
CA LEU A 122 3.86 12.34 -0.18
C LEU A 122 4.93 11.61 0.64
N LEU A 123 5.60 10.61 0.07
CA LEU A 123 6.64 9.84 0.74
C LEU A 123 7.81 10.71 1.22
N GLU A 124 8.29 11.67 0.42
CA GLU A 124 9.36 12.59 0.78
C GLU A 124 9.05 13.46 2.01
N ASN A 125 7.77 13.76 2.24
CA ASN A 125 7.33 14.68 3.28
C ASN A 125 6.93 13.99 4.59
N LEU A 126 7.04 12.65 4.66
CA LEU A 126 6.64 11.85 5.81
C LEU A 126 7.89 11.35 6.57
N ASN A 127 7.83 11.42 7.90
CA ASN A 127 8.71 10.63 8.77
C ASN A 127 8.10 9.24 9.03
N GLU A 128 8.84 8.35 9.68
CA GLU A 128 8.41 6.95 9.92
C GLU A 128 7.04 6.85 10.59
N LYS A 129 6.80 7.63 11.65
CA LYS A 129 5.53 7.61 12.38
C LYS A 129 4.37 8.08 11.50
N THR A 130 4.55 9.18 10.78
CA THR A 130 3.52 9.72 9.88
C THR A 130 3.31 8.83 8.65
N LEU A 131 4.34 8.11 8.21
CA LEU A 131 4.25 7.16 7.12
C LEU A 131 3.38 5.96 7.52
N GLU A 132 3.53 5.45 8.74
CA GLU A 132 2.67 4.36 9.22
C GLU A 132 1.20 4.75 9.12
N ASP A 133 0.83 5.96 9.56
CA ASP A 133 -0.55 6.45 9.51
C ASP A 133 -1.07 6.60 8.07
N SER A 134 -0.23 7.10 7.15
CA SER A 134 -0.58 7.40 5.75
C SER A 134 -0.16 6.33 4.73
N ILE A 135 0.25 5.14 5.18
CA ILE A 135 0.87 4.13 4.31
C ILE A 135 -0.03 3.76 3.13
N PHE A 136 -1.34 3.61 3.35
CA PHE A 136 -2.30 3.22 2.31
C PHE A 136 -2.39 4.27 1.20
N ASP A 137 -2.49 5.55 1.56
CA ASP A 137 -2.58 6.63 0.57
C ASP A 137 -1.32 6.68 -0.29
N VAL A 138 -0.14 6.60 0.35
CA VAL A 138 1.16 6.59 -0.33
C VAL A 138 1.27 5.42 -1.30
N VAL A 139 1.02 4.18 -0.84
CA VAL A 139 1.18 3.00 -1.71
C VAL A 139 0.15 2.94 -2.82
N ASN A 140 -1.09 3.38 -2.58
CA ASN A 140 -2.12 3.40 -3.62
C ASN A 140 -1.73 4.33 -4.78
N HIS A 141 -1.16 5.49 -4.46
CA HIS A 141 -0.63 6.41 -5.46
C HIS A 141 0.56 5.82 -6.22
N LEU A 142 1.56 5.31 -5.50
CA LEU A 142 2.77 4.74 -6.11
C LEU A 142 2.47 3.50 -6.97
N ASN A 143 1.59 2.61 -6.50
CA ASN A 143 1.20 1.40 -7.23
C ASN A 143 0.50 1.71 -8.55
N THR A 144 -0.25 2.82 -8.63
CA THR A 144 -0.95 3.17 -9.87
C THR A 144 0.02 3.48 -11.02
N GLY A 145 1.23 3.97 -10.72
CA GLY A 145 2.26 4.22 -11.72
C GLY A 145 3.51 3.35 -11.55
N SER A 146 3.38 2.19 -10.90
CA SER A 146 4.53 1.32 -10.59
C SER A 146 5.27 0.84 -11.85
N THR A 147 4.56 0.67 -12.96
CA THR A 147 5.10 0.29 -14.28
C THR A 147 6.04 1.34 -14.87
N LEU A 148 5.92 2.60 -14.45
CA LEU A 148 6.77 3.72 -14.89
C LEU A 148 8.07 3.82 -14.07
N ILE A 149 8.20 3.04 -12.99
CA ILE A 149 9.40 3.03 -12.16
C ILE A 149 10.48 2.18 -12.83
N THR A 150 11.57 2.82 -13.25
CA THR A 150 12.72 2.17 -13.89
C THR A 150 13.86 1.89 -12.93
N ASP A 151 13.97 2.68 -11.84
CA ASP A 151 15.02 2.50 -10.84
C ASP A 151 14.72 1.32 -9.91
N ASN A 152 15.67 0.38 -9.81
CA ASN A 152 15.53 -0.80 -8.98
C ASN A 152 15.54 -0.48 -7.48
N SER A 153 16.19 0.61 -7.05
CA SER A 153 16.15 1.02 -5.65
C SER A 153 14.74 1.50 -5.27
N GLU A 154 14.12 2.33 -6.11
CA GLU A 154 12.74 2.76 -5.93
C GLU A 154 11.74 1.58 -5.96
N LYS A 155 11.90 0.62 -6.87
CA LYS A 155 11.10 -0.61 -6.89
C LYS A 155 11.17 -1.39 -5.58
N ARG A 156 12.39 -1.58 -5.03
CA ARG A 156 12.57 -2.25 -3.72
C ARG A 156 11.90 -1.47 -2.61
N LYS A 157 11.98 -0.13 -2.64
CA LYS A 157 11.29 0.71 -1.66
C LYS A 157 9.78 0.55 -1.73
N LEU A 158 9.19 0.58 -2.93
CA LEU A 158 7.75 0.39 -3.11
C LEU A 158 7.30 -1.04 -2.72
N LEU A 159 8.10 -2.05 -3.01
CA LEU A 159 7.87 -3.43 -2.56
C LEU A 159 7.78 -3.49 -1.03
N GLN A 160 8.74 -2.88 -0.32
CA GLN A 160 8.74 -2.83 1.15
C GLN A 160 7.52 -2.07 1.69
N LEU A 161 7.14 -0.95 1.08
CA LEU A 161 5.95 -0.21 1.47
C LEU A 161 4.66 -1.03 1.27
N ASN A 162 4.57 -1.80 0.19
CA ASN A 162 3.46 -2.73 -0.03
C ASN A 162 3.41 -3.84 1.03
N LEU A 163 4.56 -4.37 1.45
CA LEU A 163 4.62 -5.32 2.57
C LEU A 163 4.11 -4.71 3.87
N GLN A 164 4.51 -3.48 4.19
CA GLN A 164 4.03 -2.76 5.37
C GLN A 164 2.52 -2.50 5.29
N ALA A 165 2.02 -2.08 4.14
CA ALA A 165 0.58 -1.89 3.91
C ALA A 165 -0.21 -3.20 4.05
N ALA A 166 0.31 -4.31 3.49
CA ALA A 166 -0.29 -5.62 3.65
C ALA A 166 -0.38 -6.02 5.13
N GLN A 167 0.73 -5.94 5.85
CA GLN A 167 0.77 -6.26 7.28
C GLN A 167 -0.20 -5.42 8.10
N LYS A 168 -0.25 -4.09 7.85
CA LYS A 168 -1.19 -3.19 8.52
C LYS A 168 -2.66 -3.56 8.21
N ALA A 169 -2.97 -3.89 6.95
CA ALA A 169 -4.30 -4.32 6.55
C ALA A 169 -4.68 -5.65 7.21
N LYS A 170 -3.77 -6.63 7.23
CA LYS A 170 -3.97 -7.93 7.89
C LYS A 170 -4.25 -7.79 9.38
N LEU A 171 -3.47 -6.96 10.09
CA LEU A 171 -3.68 -6.67 11.52
C LEU A 171 -5.05 -6.05 11.80
N SER A 172 -5.62 -5.34 10.83
CA SER A 172 -6.97 -4.76 10.89
C SER A 172 -8.07 -5.69 10.37
N ALA A 173 -7.75 -6.97 10.13
CA ALA A 173 -8.62 -7.97 9.49
C ALA A 173 -9.12 -7.60 8.08
N ALA A 174 -8.47 -6.64 7.41
CA ALA A 174 -8.75 -6.26 6.03
C ALA A 174 -7.98 -7.17 5.06
N TYR A 175 -8.35 -8.46 5.03
CA TYR A 175 -7.59 -9.49 4.32
C TYR A 175 -7.59 -9.32 2.79
N LYS A 176 -8.68 -8.80 2.20
CA LYS A 176 -8.75 -8.53 0.75
C LYS A 176 -7.75 -7.45 0.32
N PRO A 177 -7.75 -6.23 0.92
CA PRO A 177 -6.69 -5.25 0.67
C PRO A 177 -5.28 -5.79 0.94
N SER A 178 -5.11 -6.55 2.03
CA SER A 178 -3.81 -7.18 2.33
C SER A 178 -3.32 -8.06 1.18
N LYS A 179 -4.21 -8.89 0.58
CA LYS A 179 -3.86 -9.76 -0.55
C LYS A 179 -3.39 -8.92 -1.74
N LEU A 180 -4.11 -7.85 -2.05
CA LEU A 180 -3.77 -6.96 -3.17
C LEU A 180 -2.38 -6.33 -3.00
N TYR A 181 -2.05 -5.85 -1.79
CA TYR A 181 -0.71 -5.30 -1.53
C TYR A 181 0.40 -6.36 -1.61
N CYS A 182 0.17 -7.59 -1.13
CA CYS A 182 1.12 -8.69 -1.32
C CYS A 182 1.35 -9.02 -2.80
N LEU A 183 0.30 -9.02 -3.61
CA LEU A 183 0.40 -9.27 -5.05
C LEU A 183 1.19 -8.17 -5.76
N GLN A 184 0.96 -6.90 -5.41
CA GLN A 184 1.76 -5.77 -5.91
C GLN A 184 3.23 -5.90 -5.51
N ALA A 185 3.53 -6.30 -4.28
CA ALA A 185 4.90 -6.58 -3.84
C ALA A 185 5.55 -7.73 -4.63
N LYS A 186 4.80 -8.82 -4.90
CA LYS A 186 5.27 -9.97 -5.71
C LYS A 186 5.53 -9.60 -7.17
N GLU A 187 4.69 -8.74 -7.76
CA GLU A 187 4.89 -8.22 -9.12
C GLU A 187 6.17 -7.36 -9.19
N LEU A 188 6.37 -6.45 -8.24
CA LEU A 188 7.58 -5.63 -8.16
C LEU A 188 8.83 -6.49 -7.97
N LEU A 189 8.78 -7.48 -7.08
CA LEU A 189 9.86 -8.45 -6.88
C LEU A 189 10.21 -9.16 -8.18
N SER A 190 9.21 -9.67 -8.88
CA SER A 190 9.40 -10.38 -10.15
C SER A 190 10.04 -9.48 -11.21
N SER A 191 9.72 -8.17 -11.21
CA SER A 191 10.30 -7.20 -12.12
C SER A 191 11.76 -6.83 -11.84
N LEU A 192 12.30 -7.20 -10.67
CA LEU A 192 13.70 -6.98 -10.29
C LEU A 192 14.63 -8.08 -10.82
N CYS A 193 14.08 -9.21 -11.25
CA CYS A 193 14.84 -10.42 -11.56
C CYS A 193 14.52 -10.94 -12.96
N LYS A 194 15.42 -11.77 -13.51
CA LYS A 194 15.18 -12.42 -14.82
C LYS A 194 14.31 -13.68 -14.70
N SER A 195 14.27 -14.28 -13.53
CA SER A 195 13.49 -15.46 -13.20
C SER A 195 13.19 -15.50 -11.71
N GLU A 196 12.22 -16.32 -11.31
CA GLU A 196 11.89 -16.54 -9.90
C GLU A 196 13.08 -17.09 -9.10
N LYS A 197 13.86 -18.00 -9.69
CA LYS A 197 15.09 -18.52 -9.08
C LYS A 197 16.11 -17.41 -8.85
N ASP A 198 16.21 -16.43 -9.75
CA ASP A 198 17.11 -15.30 -9.57
C ASP A 198 16.65 -14.40 -8.43
N CYS A 199 15.34 -14.21 -8.23
CA CYS A 199 14.82 -13.45 -7.08
C CYS A 199 15.19 -14.10 -5.75
N TRP A 200 14.96 -15.41 -5.61
CA TRP A 200 15.37 -16.13 -4.40
C TRP A 200 16.89 -16.09 -4.16
N ASN A 201 17.71 -15.94 -5.20
CA ASN A 201 19.16 -15.82 -5.03
C ASN A 201 19.61 -14.39 -4.69
N GLN A 202 19.12 -13.38 -5.41
CA GLN A 202 19.60 -12.00 -5.34
C GLN A 202 18.84 -11.14 -4.33
N GLU A 203 17.54 -11.38 -4.19
CA GLU A 203 16.60 -10.64 -3.34
C GLU A 203 16.00 -11.58 -2.28
N TYR A 204 16.85 -12.42 -1.66
CA TYR A 204 16.39 -13.51 -0.80
C TYR A 204 15.45 -13.04 0.32
N ASP A 205 15.87 -12.03 1.09
CA ASP A 205 15.11 -11.56 2.26
C ASP A 205 13.75 -11.00 1.84
N LEU A 206 13.70 -10.26 0.73
CA LEU A 206 12.45 -9.73 0.16
C LEU A 206 11.58 -10.86 -0.38
N SER A 207 12.19 -11.84 -1.07
CA SER A 207 11.48 -13.01 -1.58
C SER A 207 10.83 -13.80 -0.44
N TYR A 208 11.59 -14.09 0.60
CA TYR A 208 11.09 -14.80 1.78
C TYR A 208 9.95 -14.02 2.46
N ALA A 209 10.15 -12.72 2.71
CA ALA A 209 9.13 -11.88 3.34
C ALA A 209 7.83 -11.79 2.53
N VAL A 210 7.92 -11.58 1.21
CA VAL A 210 6.74 -11.54 0.31
C VAL A 210 5.99 -12.85 0.29
N HIS A 211 6.69 -13.98 0.11
CA HIS A 211 6.02 -15.28 0.03
C HIS A 211 5.39 -15.67 1.36
N LYS A 212 6.07 -15.40 2.49
CA LYS A 212 5.53 -15.65 3.83
C LYS A 212 4.24 -14.87 4.09
N GLU A 213 4.26 -13.56 3.85
CA GLU A 213 3.09 -12.70 4.04
C GLU A 213 1.95 -13.09 3.08
N LEU A 214 2.28 -13.35 1.81
CA LEU A 214 1.29 -13.76 0.81
C LEU A 214 0.63 -15.09 1.16
N ALA A 215 1.41 -16.12 1.54
CA ALA A 215 0.88 -17.41 1.97
C ALA A 215 -0.13 -17.25 3.11
N GLU A 216 0.23 -16.43 4.12
CA GLU A 216 -0.65 -16.21 5.26
C GLU A 216 -1.96 -15.53 4.85
N VAL A 217 -1.87 -14.47 4.05
CA VAL A 217 -3.04 -13.71 3.63
C VAL A 217 -3.92 -14.48 2.65
N LEU A 218 -3.34 -15.37 1.83
CA LEU A 218 -4.09 -16.25 0.93
C LEU A 218 -5.03 -17.16 1.71
N TYR A 219 -4.55 -17.89 2.71
CA TYR A 219 -5.45 -18.77 3.48
C TYR A 219 -6.47 -17.98 4.31
N LEU A 220 -6.12 -16.77 4.79
CA LEU A 220 -7.06 -15.88 5.48
C LEU A 220 -8.20 -15.40 4.57
N ASN A 221 -7.99 -15.40 3.25
CA ASN A 221 -9.03 -15.15 2.26
C ASN A 221 -9.73 -16.43 1.77
N GLY A 222 -9.31 -17.62 2.25
CA GLY A 222 -9.84 -18.92 1.81
C GLY A 222 -9.17 -19.48 0.55
N ASP A 223 -8.12 -18.85 0.05
CA ASP A 223 -7.35 -19.27 -1.12
C ASP A 223 -6.31 -20.34 -0.74
N PHE A 224 -6.79 -21.47 -0.22
CA PHE A 224 -5.97 -22.51 0.41
C PHE A 224 -4.99 -23.19 -0.57
N GLU A 225 -5.40 -23.41 -1.81
CA GLU A 225 -4.54 -24.05 -2.82
C GLU A 225 -3.33 -23.17 -3.16
N GLU A 226 -3.58 -21.89 -3.50
CA GLU A 226 -2.53 -20.89 -3.75
C GLU A 226 -1.62 -20.70 -2.53
N SER A 227 -2.18 -20.73 -1.31
CA SER A 227 -1.41 -20.63 -0.07
C SER A 227 -0.45 -21.81 0.06
N GLN A 228 -0.92 -23.03 -0.14
CA GLN A 228 -0.10 -24.24 -0.03
C GLN A 228 1.00 -24.31 -1.08
N GLU A 229 0.73 -23.91 -2.32
CA GLU A 229 1.77 -23.77 -3.36
C GLU A 229 2.84 -22.78 -2.92
N THR A 230 2.43 -21.61 -2.45
CA THR A 230 3.35 -20.57 -1.94
C THR A 230 4.19 -21.09 -0.77
N ILE A 231 3.59 -21.83 0.18
CA ILE A 231 4.31 -22.44 1.31
C ILE A 231 5.32 -23.49 0.82
N GLN A 232 4.97 -24.29 -0.17
CA GLN A 232 5.91 -25.26 -0.75
C GLN A 232 7.12 -24.58 -1.38
N ASP A 233 6.93 -23.43 -2.02
CA ASP A 233 8.04 -22.67 -2.59
C ASP A 233 8.95 -22.09 -1.51
N ILE A 234 8.38 -21.58 -0.40
CA ILE A 234 9.16 -21.19 0.77
C ILE A 234 9.98 -22.38 1.31
N LEU A 235 9.36 -23.56 1.46
CA LEU A 235 10.05 -24.76 1.98
C LEU A 235 11.21 -25.22 1.08
N LYS A 236 11.10 -25.07 -0.24
CA LYS A 236 12.18 -25.38 -1.19
C LYS A 236 13.36 -24.41 -1.08
N GLN A 237 13.09 -23.16 -0.71
CA GLN A 237 14.06 -22.06 -0.76
C GLN A 237 14.61 -21.64 0.61
N ALA A 238 13.98 -22.06 1.70
CA ALA A 238 14.39 -21.79 3.08
C ALA A 238 15.85 -22.23 3.32
N LYS A 239 16.68 -21.31 3.82
CA LYS A 239 18.12 -21.52 4.06
C LYS A 239 18.40 -22.00 5.48
N THR A 240 17.48 -21.73 6.42
CA THR A 240 17.63 -22.07 7.83
C THR A 240 16.53 -23.01 8.34
N PRO A 241 16.82 -23.82 9.37
CA PRO A 241 15.81 -24.62 10.06
C PRO A 241 14.65 -23.79 10.64
N VAL A 242 14.93 -22.55 11.07
CA VAL A 242 13.91 -21.63 11.60
C VAL A 242 12.95 -21.22 10.50
N GLU A 243 13.46 -20.82 9.33
CA GLU A 243 12.63 -20.47 8.17
C GLU A 243 11.77 -21.64 7.68
N GLN A 244 12.30 -22.86 7.72
CA GLN A 244 11.52 -24.07 7.41
C GLN A 244 10.41 -24.30 8.43
N ALA A 245 10.72 -24.16 9.72
CA ALA A 245 9.74 -24.30 10.79
C ALA A 245 8.63 -23.25 10.70
N GLU A 246 8.95 -22.00 10.33
CA GLU A 246 7.96 -20.95 10.08
C GLU A 246 7.01 -21.31 8.92
N ALA A 247 7.54 -21.84 7.81
CA ALA A 247 6.72 -22.26 6.67
C ALA A 247 5.79 -23.43 7.04
N TYR A 248 6.28 -24.43 7.78
CA TYR A 248 5.43 -25.49 8.30
C TYR A 248 4.41 -24.99 9.33
N ASN A 249 4.74 -23.97 10.12
CA ASN A 249 3.80 -23.35 11.04
C ASN A 249 2.64 -22.67 10.30
N LEU A 250 2.89 -22.00 9.17
CA LEU A 250 1.82 -21.49 8.30
C LEU A 250 0.88 -22.60 7.85
N LEU A 251 1.44 -23.71 7.36
CA LEU A 251 0.65 -24.86 6.89
C LEU A 251 -0.18 -25.50 8.02
N MET A 252 0.39 -25.58 9.23
CA MET A 252 -0.31 -26.08 10.42
C MET A 252 -1.48 -25.17 10.81
N ILE A 253 -1.27 -23.85 10.83
CA ILE A 253 -2.31 -22.86 11.14
C ILE A 253 -3.43 -22.95 10.09
N GLU A 254 -3.07 -23.03 8.81
CA GLU A 254 -4.02 -23.19 7.72
C GLU A 254 -4.85 -24.47 7.87
N TYR A 255 -4.24 -25.64 8.08
CA TYR A 255 -4.98 -26.89 8.29
C TYR A 255 -5.89 -26.81 9.52
N SER A 256 -5.47 -26.12 10.58
CA SER A 256 -6.30 -25.89 11.76
C SER A 256 -7.51 -25.00 11.43
N ALA A 257 -7.34 -23.97 10.61
CA ALA A 257 -8.42 -23.12 10.13
C ALA A 257 -9.42 -23.88 9.24
N GLN A 258 -8.96 -24.90 8.52
CA GLN A 258 -9.81 -25.81 7.73
C GLN A 258 -10.41 -26.98 8.55
N GLY A 259 -10.06 -27.13 9.83
CA GLY A 259 -10.47 -28.27 10.66
C GLY A 259 -9.79 -29.61 10.29
N LYS A 260 -8.72 -29.59 9.49
CA LYS A 260 -7.95 -30.76 9.03
C LYS A 260 -6.84 -31.14 10.03
N TYR A 261 -7.23 -31.46 11.27
CA TYR A 261 -6.29 -31.73 12.36
C TYR A 261 -5.42 -32.99 12.15
N ASP A 262 -5.94 -33.94 11.36
CA ASP A 262 -5.23 -35.14 10.90
C ASP A 262 -3.99 -34.81 10.07
N LEU A 263 -4.03 -33.70 9.30
CA LEU A 263 -2.89 -33.21 8.52
C LEU A 263 -1.97 -32.29 9.34
N ALA A 264 -2.50 -31.59 10.34
CA ALA A 264 -1.74 -30.68 11.19
C ALA A 264 -0.67 -31.41 12.03
N MET A 265 -1.02 -32.55 12.63
CA MET A 265 -0.09 -33.29 13.51
C MET A 265 1.18 -33.80 12.79
N PRO A 266 1.10 -34.46 11.62
CA PRO A 266 2.29 -34.82 10.84
C PRO A 266 3.13 -33.60 10.43
N THR A 267 2.48 -32.47 10.15
CA THR A 267 3.13 -31.21 9.77
C THR A 267 3.97 -30.65 10.92
N VAL A 268 3.48 -30.70 12.17
CA VAL A 268 4.26 -30.31 13.36
C VAL A 268 5.53 -31.14 13.51
N ILE A 269 5.45 -32.45 13.29
CA ILE A 269 6.62 -33.34 13.38
C ILE A 269 7.66 -32.95 12.32
N LYS A 270 7.23 -32.63 11.10
CA LYS A 270 8.11 -32.14 10.04
C LYS A 270 8.74 -30.78 10.40
N ALA A 271 7.99 -29.88 11.04
CA ALA A 271 8.47 -28.56 11.46
C ALA A 271 9.60 -28.63 12.51
N LEU A 272 9.48 -29.58 13.44
CA LEU A 272 10.36 -29.68 14.61
C LEU A 272 11.65 -30.46 14.33
N LYS A 273 11.64 -31.37 13.35
CA LYS A 273 12.80 -32.21 13.02
C LYS A 273 14.04 -31.40 12.61
N PRO A 274 13.97 -30.38 11.73
CA PRO A 274 15.11 -29.51 11.41
C PRO A 274 15.65 -28.74 12.61
N LEU A 275 14.83 -28.48 13.63
CA LEU A 275 15.20 -27.82 14.88
C LEU A 275 15.83 -28.78 15.91
N GLY A 276 16.02 -30.06 15.56
CA GLY A 276 16.56 -31.08 16.45
C GLY A 276 15.56 -31.58 17.50
N ILE A 277 14.27 -31.28 17.35
CA ILE A 277 13.20 -31.73 18.25
C ILE A 277 12.48 -32.91 17.60
N GLU A 278 12.69 -34.10 18.15
CA GLU A 278 11.99 -35.32 17.69
C GLU A 278 10.76 -35.61 18.54
N LEU A 279 9.60 -35.62 17.90
CA LEU A 279 8.35 -36.04 18.53
C LEU A 279 7.99 -37.48 18.14
N PRO A 280 7.42 -38.29 19.06
CA PRO A 280 6.96 -39.63 18.74
C PRO A 280 5.89 -39.59 17.66
N THR A 281 6.04 -40.33 16.57
CA THR A 281 5.02 -40.40 15.50
C THR A 281 3.78 -41.23 15.87
N SER A 282 3.76 -41.83 17.06
CA SER A 282 2.65 -42.64 17.58
C SER A 282 2.47 -42.42 19.09
N GLY A 283 1.24 -42.65 19.58
CA GLY A 283 0.93 -42.60 21.02
C GLY A 283 0.31 -41.30 21.54
N PHE A 284 0.12 -40.28 20.70
CA PHE A 284 -0.58 -39.05 21.10
C PHE A 284 -2.02 -39.32 21.60
N ASP A 285 -2.75 -40.21 20.93
CA ASP A 285 -4.11 -40.62 21.35
C ASP A 285 -4.16 -41.27 22.74
N LYS A 286 -3.08 -41.96 23.13
CA LYS A 286 -2.96 -42.60 24.45
C LYS A 286 -2.77 -41.57 25.56
N VAL A 287 -2.19 -40.40 25.26
CA VAL A 287 -1.98 -39.30 26.23
C VAL A 287 -3.28 -38.51 26.44
N VAL A 288 -4.03 -38.24 25.37
CA VAL A 288 -5.32 -37.52 25.46
C VAL A 288 -6.35 -38.34 26.24
N LYS A 289 -6.48 -39.65 25.96
CA LYS A 289 -7.38 -40.55 26.72
C LYS A 289 -7.00 -40.71 28.20
N LYS A 290 -5.72 -40.52 28.56
CA LYS A 290 -5.25 -40.58 29.96
C LYS A 290 -5.66 -39.34 30.77
N ARG A 291 -5.81 -38.18 30.14
CA ARG A 291 -6.28 -36.94 30.79
C ARG A 291 -7.79 -36.95 31.06
N THR A 292 -8.61 -37.37 30.10
CA THR A 292 -10.08 -37.51 30.29
C THR A 292 -10.45 -38.59 31.31
N ARG A 293 -9.68 -39.69 31.41
CA ARG A 293 -9.87 -40.69 32.48
C ARG A 293 -9.44 -40.21 33.86
N ARG A 294 -8.52 -39.23 33.96
CA ARG A 294 -8.10 -38.63 35.24
C ARG A 294 -9.08 -37.56 35.75
N SER A 295 -9.78 -36.85 34.87
CA SER A 295 -10.86 -35.93 35.28
C SER A 295 -12.14 -36.68 35.68
N GLN A 296 -12.46 -37.81 35.04
CA GLN A 296 -13.61 -38.65 35.43
C GLN A 296 -13.39 -39.49 36.69
N LYS A 297 -12.14 -39.70 37.14
CA LYS A 297 -11.83 -40.39 38.41
C LYS A 297 -11.71 -39.45 39.62
N LYS A 298 -11.90 -38.15 39.42
CA LYS A 298 -11.89 -37.11 40.47
C LYS A 298 -13.26 -36.45 40.68
N SER A 299 -14.31 -36.96 40.05
CA SER A 299 -15.70 -36.59 40.29
C SER A 299 -16.44 -37.73 40.96
#